data_AF-A0A7S2MKX4-F1
#
_entry.id   AF-A0A7S2MKX4-F1
#
_cell.length_a   1.000
_cell.length_b   1.000
_cell.length_c   1.000
_cell.angle_alpha   90.00
_cell.angle_beta   90.00
_cell.angle_gamma   90.00
#
_symmetry.space_group_name_H-M   'P 1'
#
loop_
_entity.id
_entity.type
_entity.pdbx_description
1 polymer ?
#
loop_
_entity_poly.entity_id
_entity_poly.type
_entity_poly.pdbx_seq_one_letter_code
_entity_poly.pdbx_strand_id
1 'polypeptide(L)'
;GGDSNRRKGQYSVAVVPFGIALFEVSMNGSKRRASDERRCKLREADGDHFPTTLSNLRDIESYYGIADKVLLAFDECYATRRLDDAYIYGRRFAKFSMEALPTHDYYKSPKAQHVRLRKKNVEDMEAVMKKLEDVALQMDEEEEQLLAKQTKQDVELSAMQKLEQLRAPTNKLSPSLARPSSLGPPPLPIADFKYLPPPILPPAEPLAPYDECPPPPPPPPPAYSDVV
;
A
#
# COMPACT_ATOMS: atom_id res chain seq x y z
N GLY A 1 18.80 -9.35 69.21
CA GLY A 1 17.67 -8.66 68.58
C GLY A 1 18.14 -8.15 67.24
N GLY A 2 17.69 -8.80 66.16
CA GLY A 2 17.92 -8.33 64.80
C GLY A 2 16.64 -7.67 64.32
N ASP A 3 16.74 -6.44 63.83
CA ASP A 3 15.61 -5.78 63.20
C ASP A 3 15.96 -5.35 61.78
N SER A 4 15.11 -5.79 60.87
CA SER A 4 15.34 -5.88 59.45
C SER A 4 14.74 -4.68 58.74
N ASN A 5 15.58 -3.96 58.01
CA ASN A 5 15.42 -3.72 56.59
C ASN A 5 13.99 -3.42 56.07
N ARG A 6 13.68 -2.14 55.84
CA ARG A 6 12.56 -1.74 54.96
C ARG A 6 12.86 -0.46 54.18
N ARG A 7 13.84 -0.53 53.27
CA ARG A 7 14.00 0.49 52.22
C ARG A 7 12.91 0.30 51.17
N LYS A 8 11.92 1.20 51.17
CA LYS A 8 10.94 1.32 50.09
C LYS A 8 11.67 1.85 48.85
N GLY A 9 11.94 0.97 47.89
CA GLY A 9 12.35 1.38 46.54
C GLY A 9 11.20 2.11 45.86
N GLN A 10 11.30 3.43 45.74
CA GLN A 10 10.50 4.20 44.79
C GLN A 10 10.97 3.85 43.39
N TYR A 11 10.25 2.95 42.71
CA TYR A 11 10.38 2.79 41.28
C TYR A 11 9.66 3.96 40.61
N SER A 12 10.41 5.04 40.36
CA SER A 12 9.99 6.05 39.39
C SER A 12 10.10 5.40 38.01
N VAL A 13 8.98 4.86 37.52
CA VAL A 13 8.86 4.45 36.12
C VAL A 13 8.83 5.74 35.32
N ALA A 14 9.98 6.16 34.81
CA ALA A 14 10.07 7.24 33.84
C ALA A 14 9.26 6.80 32.61
N VAL A 15 8.03 7.27 32.52
CA VAL A 15 7.25 7.25 31.29
C VAL A 15 8.01 8.13 30.33
N VAL A 16 8.84 7.53 29.48
CA VAL A 16 9.49 8.24 28.39
C VAL A 16 8.37 8.84 27.56
N PRO A 17 8.26 10.18 27.45
CA PRO A 17 7.37 10.77 26.47
C PRO A 17 7.99 10.43 25.12
N PHE A 18 7.52 9.34 24.50
CA PHE A 18 7.72 9.13 23.07
C PHE A 18 6.99 10.28 22.38
N GLY A 19 7.73 11.38 22.21
CA GLY A 19 7.32 12.53 21.44
C GLY A 19 6.96 12.08 20.04
N ILE A 20 5.96 12.76 19.50
CA ILE A 20 5.20 12.53 18.27
C ILE A 20 6.05 12.72 16.99
N ALA A 21 7.37 12.49 17.04
CA ALA A 21 8.33 12.76 15.97
C ALA A 21 9.04 11.49 15.45
N LEU A 22 8.38 10.32 15.50
CA LEU A 22 9.02 9.04 15.16
C LEU A 22 8.31 8.22 14.06
N PHE A 23 7.40 8.82 13.31
CA PHE A 23 6.96 8.30 12.01
C PHE A 23 7.31 9.21 10.82
N GLU A 24 7.93 10.35 11.09
CA GLU A 24 8.84 11.03 10.17
C GLU A 24 10.27 10.72 10.60
N VAL A 25 10.69 9.45 10.50
CA VAL A 25 12.13 9.22 10.32
C VAL A 25 12.45 9.80 8.95
N SER A 26 12.77 11.09 8.97
CA SER A 26 13.48 11.80 7.93
C SER A 26 14.67 10.93 7.54
N MET A 27 14.52 10.20 6.42
CA MET A 27 15.58 9.50 5.73
C MET A 27 16.55 10.52 5.10
N ASN A 28 17.13 11.37 5.93
CA ASN A 28 18.23 12.24 5.57
C ASN A 28 19.50 11.38 5.49
N GLY A 29 19.67 10.64 4.38
CA GLY A 29 20.92 9.98 4.02
C GLY A 29 20.84 8.49 3.66
N SER A 30 19.70 7.84 3.88
CA SER A 30 19.49 6.44 3.46
C SER A 30 19.13 6.40 1.98
N LYS A 31 19.84 5.58 1.19
CA LYS A 31 19.46 5.31 -0.21
C LYS A 31 17.97 4.97 -0.27
N ARG A 32 17.22 5.61 -1.18
CA ARG A 32 15.82 5.25 -1.45
C ARG A 32 15.74 3.74 -1.68
N ARG A 33 14.85 3.06 -0.96
CA ARG A 33 14.62 1.62 -1.11
C ARG A 33 13.78 1.39 -2.37
N ALA A 34 13.93 0.22 -2.99
CA ALA A 34 13.24 -0.09 -4.25
C ALA A 34 11.71 -0.02 -4.10
N SER A 35 11.18 -0.43 -2.94
CA SER A 35 9.74 -0.42 -2.65
C SER A 35 9.19 0.90 -2.11
N ASP A 36 9.99 1.96 -1.98
CA ASP A 36 9.54 3.22 -1.33
C ASP A 36 8.34 3.85 -2.06
N GLU A 37 8.34 3.82 -3.40
CA GLU A 37 7.23 4.38 -4.19
C GLU A 37 5.94 3.58 -3.99
N ARG A 38 6.02 2.24 -4.03
CA ARG A 38 4.88 1.34 -3.77
C ARG A 38 4.31 1.59 -2.37
N ARG A 39 5.16 1.63 -1.35
CA ARG A 39 4.76 1.92 0.04
C ARG A 39 4.18 3.33 0.23
N CYS A 40 4.62 4.31 -0.55
CA CYS A 40 4.06 5.65 -0.58
C CYS A 40 2.63 5.64 -1.13
N LYS A 41 2.41 4.99 -2.28
CA LYS A 41 1.08 4.84 -2.89
C LYS A 41 0.11 4.11 -1.97
N LEU A 42 0.54 3.02 -1.32
CA LEU A 42 -0.28 2.30 -0.35
C LEU A 42 -0.69 3.19 0.82
N ARG A 43 0.22 4.03 1.32
CA ARG A 43 -0.08 4.97 2.42
C ARG A 43 -1.10 6.02 2.01
N GLU A 44 -0.95 6.57 0.80
CA GLU A 44 -1.87 7.58 0.28
C GLU A 44 -3.27 6.99 0.01
N ALA A 45 -3.32 5.76 -0.55
CA ALA A 45 -4.56 5.04 -0.79
C ALA A 45 -5.27 4.63 0.51
N ASP A 46 -4.52 4.28 1.56
CA ASP A 46 -5.07 3.92 2.88
C ASP A 46 -5.67 5.12 3.61
N GLY A 47 -5.26 6.34 3.25
CA GLY A 47 -5.73 7.58 3.86
C GLY A 47 -5.55 7.66 5.37
N ASP A 48 -6.20 8.66 5.98
CA ASP A 48 -6.33 8.78 7.44
C ASP A 48 -7.64 8.16 7.93
N HIS A 49 -7.94 6.94 7.48
CA HIS A 49 -9.20 6.27 7.81
C HIS A 49 -9.31 5.82 9.27
N PHE A 50 -8.24 5.92 10.06
CA PHE A 50 -8.29 5.63 11.50
C PHE A 50 -8.56 6.90 12.32
N PRO A 51 -9.56 6.87 13.22
CA PRO A 51 -9.84 7.99 14.10
C PRO A 51 -8.64 8.25 15.01
N THR A 52 -8.09 9.46 14.92
CA THR A 52 -6.99 9.91 15.80
C THR A 52 -7.47 10.07 17.25
N THR A 53 -8.77 10.32 17.46
CA THR A 53 -9.38 10.53 18.78
C THR A 53 -10.39 9.43 19.07
N LEU A 54 -10.24 8.78 20.22
CA LEU A 54 -11.18 7.76 20.68
C LEU A 54 -12.28 8.38 21.54
N SER A 55 -13.50 7.86 21.40
CA SER A 55 -14.63 8.28 22.23
C SER A 55 -14.53 7.66 23.62
N ASN A 56 -14.59 8.51 24.66
CA ASN A 56 -14.61 8.09 26.06
C ASN A 56 -15.94 7.45 26.49
N LEU A 57 -16.94 7.39 25.61
CA LEU A 57 -18.24 6.73 25.87
C LEU A 57 -18.15 5.20 25.85
N ARG A 58 -17.06 4.65 25.33
CA ARG A 58 -16.84 3.22 25.20
C ARG A 58 -15.67 2.78 26.07
N ASP A 59 -15.74 1.57 26.63
CA ASP A 59 -14.66 1.05 27.46
C ASP A 59 -13.36 0.89 26.68
N ILE A 60 -12.24 1.22 27.32
CA ILE A 60 -10.91 1.12 26.71
C ILE A 60 -10.59 -0.31 26.24
N GLU A 61 -11.14 -1.30 26.94
CA GLU A 61 -11.00 -2.72 26.61
C GLU A 61 -11.60 -3.05 25.24
N SER A 62 -12.66 -2.37 24.83
CA SER A 62 -13.23 -2.52 23.49
C SER A 62 -12.26 -2.04 22.42
N TYR A 63 -11.51 -0.96 22.67
CA TYR A 63 -10.51 -0.47 21.73
C TYR A 63 -9.30 -1.40 21.63
N TYR A 64 -8.84 -1.98 22.75
CA TYR A 64 -7.85 -3.07 22.69
C TYR A 64 -8.36 -4.29 21.91
N GLY A 65 -9.64 -4.64 22.06
CA GLY A 65 -10.25 -5.69 21.24
C GLY A 65 -10.30 -5.37 19.74
N ILE A 66 -10.38 -4.10 19.36
CA ILE A 66 -10.24 -3.68 17.95
C ILE A 66 -8.78 -3.82 17.51
N ALA A 67 -7.82 -3.39 18.32
CA ALA A 67 -6.39 -3.55 18.03
C ALA A 67 -6.03 -5.03 17.81
N ASP A 68 -6.51 -5.93 18.67
CA ASP A 68 -6.31 -7.37 18.55
C ASP A 68 -6.85 -7.93 17.21
N LYS A 69 -8.00 -7.43 16.73
CA LYS A 69 -8.54 -7.84 15.42
C LYS A 69 -7.68 -7.37 14.25
N VAL A 70 -7.17 -6.13 14.32
CA VAL A 70 -6.26 -5.60 13.30
C VAL A 70 -4.94 -6.39 13.30
N LEU A 71 -4.44 -6.75 14.48
CA LEU A 71 -3.24 -7.58 14.64
C LEU A 71 -3.43 -8.98 14.04
N LEU A 72 -4.59 -9.62 14.27
CA LEU A 72 -4.90 -10.91 13.68
C LEU A 72 -4.95 -10.84 12.14
N ALA A 73 -5.59 -9.81 11.58
CA ALA A 73 -5.62 -9.59 10.13
C ALA A 73 -4.21 -9.35 9.55
N PHE A 74 -3.37 -8.61 10.28
CA PHE A 74 -1.96 -8.42 9.92
C PHE A 74 -1.20 -9.75 9.89
N ASP A 75 -1.30 -10.56 10.93
CA ASP A 75 -0.61 -11.84 11.03
C ASP A 75 -1.07 -12.82 9.93
N GLU A 76 -2.35 -12.82 9.58
CA GLU A 76 -2.89 -13.60 8.46
C GLU A 76 -2.31 -13.15 7.11
N CYS A 77 -2.30 -11.84 6.83
CA CYS A 77 -1.72 -11.30 5.59
C CYS A 77 -0.21 -11.56 5.51
N TYR A 78 0.49 -11.44 6.63
CA TYR A 78 1.92 -11.73 6.74
C TYR A 78 2.20 -13.21 6.45
N ALA A 79 1.43 -14.13 7.07
CA ALA A 79 1.59 -15.57 6.86
C ALA A 79 1.29 -16.00 5.41
N THR A 80 0.31 -15.35 4.77
CA THR A 80 -0.09 -15.61 3.37
C THR A 80 0.74 -14.86 2.33
N ARG A 81 1.79 -14.14 2.74
CA ARG A 81 2.66 -13.33 1.87
C ARG A 81 1.91 -12.28 1.06
N ARG A 82 0.76 -11.79 1.55
CA ARG A 82 0.05 -10.64 0.98
C ARG A 82 0.71 -9.35 1.47
N LEU A 83 1.85 -8.99 0.88
CA LEU A 83 2.74 -7.95 1.42
C LEU A 83 2.08 -6.57 1.52
N ASP A 84 1.28 -6.17 0.52
CA ASP A 84 0.61 -4.87 0.52
C ASP A 84 -0.39 -4.75 1.67
N ASP A 85 -1.23 -5.79 1.85
CA ASP A 85 -2.21 -5.83 2.93
C ASP A 85 -1.54 -5.94 4.29
N ALA A 86 -0.51 -6.77 4.42
CA ALA A 86 0.28 -6.86 5.65
C ALA A 86 0.91 -5.51 6.00
N TYR A 87 1.46 -4.79 5.03
CA TYR A 87 1.99 -3.45 5.25
C TYR A 87 0.92 -2.47 5.73
N ILE A 88 -0.27 -2.48 5.11
CA ILE A 88 -1.40 -1.62 5.52
C ILE A 88 -1.88 -1.96 6.93
N TYR A 89 -2.19 -3.23 7.22
CA TYR A 89 -2.70 -3.62 8.53
C TYR A 89 -1.68 -3.40 9.66
N GLY A 90 -0.40 -3.71 9.41
CA GLY A 90 0.66 -3.45 10.39
C GLY A 90 0.80 -1.96 10.70
N ARG A 91 0.74 -1.09 9.67
CA ARG A 91 0.77 0.37 9.88
C ARG A 91 -0.45 0.88 10.63
N ARG A 92 -1.65 0.38 10.29
CA ARG A 92 -2.88 0.73 10.99
C ARG A 92 -2.80 0.34 12.47
N PHE A 93 -2.31 -0.87 12.77
CA PHE A 93 -2.09 -1.31 14.14
C PHE A 93 -1.11 -0.41 14.89
N ALA A 94 0.04 -0.09 14.29
CA ALA A 94 1.04 0.78 14.89
C ALA A 94 0.48 2.18 15.17
N LYS A 95 -0.17 2.80 14.18
CA LYS A 95 -0.81 4.12 14.33
C LYS A 95 -1.87 4.11 15.43
N PHE A 96 -2.77 3.12 15.41
CA PHE A 96 -3.82 2.99 16.42
C PHE A 96 -3.24 2.82 17.82
N SER A 97 -2.20 1.99 17.97
CA SER A 97 -1.52 1.73 19.23
C SER A 97 -0.76 2.92 19.81
N MET A 98 -0.09 3.68 18.94
CA MET A 98 0.81 4.77 19.35
C MET A 98 0.10 6.11 19.45
N GLU A 99 -0.86 6.37 18.57
CA GLU A 99 -1.51 7.68 18.46
C GLU A 99 -2.90 7.67 19.08
N ALA A 100 -3.77 6.73 18.67
CA ALA A 100 -5.17 6.76 19.07
C ALA A 100 -5.41 6.27 20.51
N LEU A 101 -4.87 5.11 20.89
CA LEU A 101 -5.08 4.54 22.23
C LEU A 101 -4.67 5.48 23.38
N PRO A 102 -3.52 6.18 23.33
CA PRO A 102 -3.13 7.09 24.39
C PRO A 102 -4.04 8.31 24.58
N THR A 103 -4.89 8.65 23.60
CA THR A 103 -5.86 9.75 23.71
C THR A 103 -7.02 9.45 24.66
N HIS A 104 -7.29 8.18 24.94
CA HIS A 104 -8.41 7.76 25.77
C HIS A 104 -8.14 8.03 27.25
N ASP A 105 -9.12 8.60 27.98
CA ASP A 105 -8.94 9.05 29.38
C ASP A 105 -8.46 7.92 30.31
N TYR A 106 -8.96 6.71 30.07
CA TYR A 106 -8.64 5.53 30.87
C TYR A 106 -7.32 4.83 30.48
N TYR A 107 -6.60 5.35 29.46
CA TYR A 107 -5.33 4.77 29.02
C TYR A 107 -4.31 4.77 30.16
N LYS A 108 -4.20 5.86 30.92
CA LYS A 108 -3.26 5.96 32.04
C LYS A 108 -3.82 5.43 33.37
N SER A 109 -4.96 4.76 33.35
CA SER A 109 -5.58 4.24 34.57
C SER A 109 -4.66 3.23 35.28
N PRO A 110 -4.57 3.29 36.63
CA PRO A 110 -3.77 2.36 37.43
C PRO A 110 -4.45 1.00 37.64
N LYS A 111 -5.66 0.78 37.10
CA LYS A 111 -6.35 -0.51 37.19
C LYS A 111 -5.46 -1.62 36.62
N ALA A 112 -5.31 -2.71 37.38
CA ALA A 112 -4.41 -3.82 37.04
C ALA A 112 -4.69 -4.40 35.63
N GLN A 113 -5.95 -4.48 35.24
CA GLN A 113 -6.36 -4.94 33.91
C GLN A 113 -5.86 -4.02 32.78
N HIS A 114 -6.02 -2.70 32.94
CA HIS A 114 -5.55 -1.73 31.94
C HIS A 114 -4.03 -1.72 31.84
N VAL A 115 -3.33 -1.89 32.96
CA VAL A 115 -1.86 -2.04 32.97
C VAL A 115 -1.42 -3.27 32.17
N ARG A 116 -2.11 -4.41 32.35
CA ARG A 116 -1.82 -5.63 31.58
C ARG A 116 -2.06 -5.44 30.09
N LEU A 117 -3.18 -4.83 29.71
CA LEU A 117 -3.51 -4.54 28.30
C LEU A 117 -2.47 -3.62 27.66
N ARG A 118 -2.07 -2.54 28.34
CA ARG A 118 -0.98 -1.66 27.87
C ARG A 118 0.31 -2.42 27.64
N LYS A 119 0.72 -3.25 28.62
CA LYS A 119 1.96 -4.01 28.52
C LYS A 119 1.94 -4.97 27.33
N LYS A 120 0.85 -5.74 27.17
CA LYS A 120 0.64 -6.63 26.02
C LYS A 120 0.74 -5.86 24.70
N ASN A 121 0.05 -4.72 24.60
CA ASN A 121 0.04 -3.91 23.38
C ASN A 121 1.43 -3.37 23.01
N VAL A 122 2.28 -3.05 24.00
CA VAL A 122 3.68 -2.64 23.74
C VAL A 122 4.49 -3.81 23.18
N GLU A 123 4.35 -5.00 23.77
CA GLU A 123 5.02 -6.22 23.29
C GLU A 123 4.56 -6.57 21.85
N ASP A 124 3.25 -6.51 21.59
CA ASP A 124 2.67 -6.76 20.27
C ASP A 124 3.15 -5.71 19.24
N MET A 125 3.23 -4.43 19.63
CA MET A 125 3.73 -3.36 18.77
C MET A 125 5.20 -3.56 18.40
N GLU A 126 6.06 -3.92 19.35
CA GLU A 126 7.47 -4.22 19.07
C GLU A 126 7.59 -5.39 18.07
N ALA A 127 6.77 -6.43 18.22
CA ALA A 127 6.73 -7.56 17.30
C ALA A 127 6.24 -7.15 15.89
N VAL A 128 5.20 -6.31 15.80
CA VAL A 128 4.67 -5.80 14.53
C VAL A 128 5.70 -4.92 13.82
N MET A 129 6.41 -4.04 14.54
CA MET A 129 7.44 -3.19 13.95
C MET A 129 8.55 -4.01 13.29
N LYS A 130 9.02 -5.07 13.98
CA LYS A 130 10.00 -6.00 13.41
C LYS A 130 9.47 -6.70 12.16
N LYS A 131 8.24 -7.22 12.19
CA LYS A 131 7.61 -7.87 11.03
C LYS A 131 7.40 -6.89 9.86
N LEU A 132 7.09 -5.62 10.12
CA LEU A 132 6.95 -4.59 9.10
C LEU A 132 8.27 -4.28 8.39
N GLU A 133 9.40 -4.31 9.10
CA GLU A 133 10.72 -4.23 8.49
C GLU A 133 10.97 -5.41 7.55
N ASP A 134 10.62 -6.63 7.99
CA ASP A 134 10.70 -7.83 7.16
C ASP A 134 9.80 -7.73 5.92
N VAL A 135 8.56 -7.24 6.05
CA VAL A 135 7.66 -6.99 4.91
C VAL A 135 8.30 -6.01 3.93
N ALA A 136 8.87 -4.90 4.42
CA ALA A 136 9.54 -3.93 3.55
C ALA A 136 10.74 -4.52 2.81
N LEU A 137 11.52 -5.39 3.46
CA LEU A 137 12.62 -6.12 2.80
C LEU A 137 12.11 -7.05 1.70
N GLN A 138 11.03 -7.77 1.96
CA GLN A 138 10.42 -8.66 0.95
C GLN A 138 9.85 -7.87 -0.23
N MET A 139 9.22 -6.71 0.03
CA MET A 139 8.76 -5.82 -1.03
C MET A 139 9.92 -5.28 -1.88
N ASP A 140 11.06 -4.95 -1.27
CA ASP A 140 12.24 -4.53 -2.04
C ASP A 140 12.76 -5.65 -2.94
N GLU A 141 12.81 -6.88 -2.42
CA GLU A 141 13.23 -8.04 -3.19
C GLU A 141 12.31 -8.30 -4.40
N GLU A 142 10.98 -8.15 -4.24
CA GLU A 142 10.04 -8.25 -5.36
C GLU A 142 10.31 -7.20 -6.45
N GLU A 143 10.54 -5.94 -6.06
CA GLU A 143 10.82 -4.84 -7.00
C GLU A 143 12.16 -5.02 -7.72
N GLU A 144 13.21 -5.44 -7.01
CA GLU A 144 14.51 -5.72 -7.62
C GLU A 144 14.41 -6.87 -8.64
N GLN A 145 13.64 -7.92 -8.34
CA GLN A 145 13.40 -9.01 -9.27
C GLN A 145 12.64 -8.57 -10.52
N LEU A 146 11.65 -7.67 -10.38
CA LEU A 146 10.91 -7.13 -11.51
C LEU A 146 11.81 -6.27 -12.42
N LEU A 147 12.60 -5.38 -11.83
CA LEU A 147 13.55 -4.54 -12.57
C LEU A 147 14.62 -5.37 -13.29
N ALA A 148 15.14 -6.42 -12.63
CA ALA A 148 16.11 -7.32 -13.24
C ALA A 148 15.52 -8.08 -14.44
N LYS A 149 14.24 -8.49 -14.37
CA LYS A 149 13.55 -9.14 -15.49
C LYS A 149 13.33 -8.19 -16.66
N GLN A 150 12.88 -6.96 -16.40
CA GLN A 150 12.70 -5.94 -17.43
C GLN A 150 14.01 -5.62 -18.14
N THR A 151 15.07 -5.37 -17.37
CA THR A 151 16.40 -5.06 -17.93
C THR A 151 16.91 -6.19 -18.83
N LYS A 152 16.71 -7.45 -18.44
CA LYS A 152 17.08 -8.61 -19.29
C LYS A 152 16.29 -8.62 -20.61
N GLN A 153 14.99 -8.37 -20.55
CA GLN A 153 14.13 -8.32 -21.74
C GLN A 153 14.54 -7.18 -22.69
N ASP A 154 14.83 -6.00 -22.16
CA ASP A 154 15.25 -4.85 -22.96
C ASP A 154 16.61 -5.07 -23.64
N VAL A 155 17.56 -5.69 -22.93
CA VAL A 155 18.87 -6.05 -23.49
C VAL A 155 18.71 -7.08 -24.61
N GLU A 156 17.86 -8.08 -24.43
CA GLU A 156 17.58 -9.11 -25.44
C GLU A 156 16.92 -8.50 -26.69
N LEU A 157 15.90 -7.65 -26.51
CA LEU A 157 15.23 -6.93 -27.60
C LEU A 157 16.21 -6.01 -28.36
N SER A 158 17.07 -5.29 -27.64
CA SER A 158 18.09 -4.44 -28.26
C SER A 158 19.12 -5.27 -29.04
N ALA A 159 19.52 -6.43 -28.52
CA ALA A 159 20.42 -7.35 -29.20
C ALA A 159 19.78 -7.92 -30.48
N MET A 160 18.51 -8.30 -30.44
CA MET A 160 17.77 -8.76 -31.61
C MET A 160 17.67 -7.68 -32.70
N GLN A 161 17.33 -6.44 -32.34
CA GLN A 161 17.25 -5.32 -33.28
C GLN A 161 18.61 -5.01 -33.93
N LYS A 162 19.70 -5.07 -33.16
CA LYS A 162 21.05 -4.89 -33.70
C LYS A 162 21.42 -6.00 -34.68
N LEU A 163 21.07 -7.26 -34.37
CA LEU A 163 21.31 -8.39 -35.27
C LEU A 163 20.53 -8.24 -36.58
N GLU A 164 19.28 -7.77 -36.52
CA GLU A 164 18.44 -7.51 -37.69
C GLU A 164 19.00 -6.38 -38.56
N GLN A 165 19.44 -5.27 -37.95
CA GLN A 165 20.10 -4.18 -38.68
C GLN A 165 21.38 -4.63 -39.39
N LEU A 166 22.15 -5.54 -38.78
CA LEU A 166 23.32 -6.14 -39.42
C LEU A 166 22.95 -7.11 -40.56
N ARG A 167 21.76 -7.72 -40.49
CA ARG A 167 21.27 -8.65 -41.53
C ARG A 167 20.59 -7.93 -42.70
N ALA A 168 20.13 -6.70 -42.50
CA ALA A 168 19.53 -5.90 -43.57
C ALA A 168 20.55 -5.71 -44.71
N PRO A 169 20.28 -6.22 -45.93
CA PRO A 169 21.20 -6.09 -47.03
C PRO A 169 21.35 -4.59 -47.34
N THR A 170 22.60 -4.12 -47.36
CA THR A 170 22.96 -2.79 -47.83
C THR A 170 22.72 -2.72 -49.34
N ASN A 171 21.45 -2.65 -49.73
CA ASN A 171 21.04 -2.45 -51.11
C ASN A 171 21.30 -0.98 -51.45
N LYS A 172 22.58 -0.64 -51.68
CA LYS A 172 23.00 0.61 -52.31
C LYS A 172 22.53 0.55 -53.77
N LEU A 173 21.24 0.78 -54.00
CA LEU A 173 20.73 1.18 -55.30
C LEU A 173 21.13 2.64 -55.50
N SER A 174 22.04 2.81 -56.45
CA SER A 174 22.59 4.03 -57.01
C SER A 174 21.53 5.12 -57.26
N PRO A 175 21.73 6.37 -56.77
CA PRO A 175 21.02 7.52 -57.32
C PRO A 175 21.65 7.85 -58.68
N SER A 176 21.07 7.30 -59.75
CA SER A 176 21.42 7.70 -61.12
C SER A 176 20.93 9.13 -61.36
N LEU A 177 21.87 9.99 -61.75
CA LEU A 177 21.66 11.36 -62.18
C LEU A 177 20.64 11.43 -63.33
N ALA A 178 19.49 12.06 -63.09
CA ALA A 178 18.70 12.67 -64.16
C ALA A 178 17.91 13.89 -63.63
N ARG A 179 18.43 15.07 -63.93
CA ARG A 179 17.71 16.36 -64.08
C ARG A 179 18.12 16.87 -65.49
N PRO A 180 17.34 17.62 -66.30
CA PRO A 180 16.20 18.46 -65.92
C PRO A 180 15.03 18.63 -66.94
N SER A 181 13.99 19.36 -66.51
CA SER A 181 13.11 20.28 -67.27
C SER A 181 12.19 19.77 -68.41
N SER A 182 10.87 19.92 -68.24
CA SER A 182 10.05 20.72 -69.18
C SER A 182 8.75 21.23 -68.52
N LEU A 183 8.36 22.43 -68.93
CA LEU A 183 7.18 23.19 -68.49
C LEU A 183 5.87 22.57 -68.98
N GLY A 184 4.85 22.57 -68.13
CA GLY A 184 3.45 22.42 -68.52
C GLY A 184 2.52 23.10 -67.48
N PRO A 185 1.51 23.90 -67.91
CA PRO A 185 0.62 24.65 -67.01
C PRO A 185 -0.46 23.75 -66.38
N PRO A 186 -1.18 24.23 -65.34
CA PRO A 186 -1.94 23.39 -64.42
C PRO A 186 -3.36 23.09 -64.91
N PRO A 187 -3.90 21.89 -64.65
CA PRO A 187 -5.34 21.68 -64.62
C PRO A 187 -5.93 21.92 -63.22
N LEU A 188 -7.16 22.41 -63.28
CA LEU A 188 -8.04 22.94 -62.23
C LEU A 188 -8.42 21.95 -61.11
N PRO A 189 -8.97 22.47 -59.99
CA PRO A 189 -9.23 21.68 -58.78
C PRO A 189 -10.48 20.82 -58.96
N ILE A 190 -10.32 19.51 -58.82
CA ILE A 190 -11.45 18.60 -58.63
C ILE A 190 -11.69 18.52 -57.12
N ALA A 191 -12.83 19.06 -56.74
CA ALA A 191 -13.35 19.12 -55.38
C ALA A 191 -13.51 17.72 -54.76
N ASP A 192 -13.17 17.67 -53.47
CA ASP A 192 -13.89 16.99 -52.40
C ASP A 192 -14.48 15.61 -52.70
N PHE A 193 -13.64 14.59 -52.58
CA PHE A 193 -14.07 13.34 -51.96
C PHE A 193 -13.38 13.21 -50.61
N LYS A 194 -14.06 13.74 -49.59
CA LYS A 194 -13.89 13.35 -48.19
C LYS A 194 -13.95 11.83 -48.12
N TYR A 195 -12.78 11.20 -48.07
CA TYR A 195 -12.64 9.91 -47.42
C TYR A 195 -13.01 10.15 -45.96
N LEU A 196 -14.27 9.89 -45.64
CA LEU A 196 -14.67 9.71 -44.27
C LEU A 196 -13.81 8.56 -43.73
N PRO A 197 -13.04 8.79 -42.64
CA PRO A 197 -12.40 7.69 -41.95
C PRO A 197 -13.49 6.67 -41.56
N PRO A 198 -13.18 5.36 -41.60
CA PRO A 198 -14.11 4.36 -41.12
C PRO A 198 -14.56 4.74 -39.69
N PRO A 199 -15.84 4.52 -39.34
CA PRO A 199 -16.30 4.79 -37.99
C PRO A 199 -15.40 4.00 -37.03
N ILE A 200 -14.68 4.74 -36.18
CA ILE A 200 -13.99 4.17 -35.03
C ILE A 200 -15.10 3.55 -34.21
N LEU A 201 -15.25 2.23 -34.30
CA LEU A 201 -16.04 1.49 -33.34
C LEU A 201 -15.45 1.82 -31.97
N PRO A 202 -16.26 2.27 -31.01
CA PRO A 202 -15.77 2.44 -29.66
C PRO A 202 -15.14 1.11 -29.23
N PRO A 203 -13.99 1.14 -28.52
CA PRO A 203 -13.44 -0.07 -27.93
C PRO A 203 -14.58 -0.74 -27.17
N ALA A 204 -14.77 -2.04 -27.40
CA ALA A 204 -15.77 -2.83 -26.70
C ALA A 204 -15.65 -2.49 -25.22
N GLU A 205 -16.70 -1.87 -24.67
CA GLU A 205 -16.75 -1.60 -23.23
C GLU A 205 -16.48 -2.94 -22.55
N PRO A 206 -15.47 -3.04 -21.68
CA PRO A 206 -15.36 -4.20 -20.83
C PRO A 206 -16.70 -4.31 -20.11
N LEU A 207 -17.39 -5.43 -20.33
CA LEU A 207 -18.63 -5.76 -19.65
C LEU A 207 -18.46 -5.33 -18.20
N ALA A 208 -19.29 -4.37 -17.78
CA ALA A 208 -19.30 -3.94 -16.40
C ALA A 208 -19.31 -5.21 -15.52
N PRO A 209 -18.46 -5.28 -14.48
CA PRO A 209 -18.55 -6.35 -13.51
C PRO A 209 -20.01 -6.51 -13.14
N TYR A 210 -20.55 -7.71 -13.33
CA TYR A 210 -21.92 -8.04 -12.98
C TYR A 210 -22.21 -7.40 -11.62
N ASP A 211 -23.18 -6.49 -11.58
CA ASP A 211 -23.73 -5.99 -10.33
C ASP A 211 -24.19 -7.23 -9.56
N GLU A 212 -23.34 -7.69 -8.64
CA GLU A 212 -23.72 -8.63 -7.62
C GLU A 212 -24.89 -7.97 -6.90
N CYS A 213 -26.10 -8.46 -7.18
CA CYS A 213 -27.28 -8.08 -6.43
C CYS A 213 -26.91 -8.17 -4.95
N PRO A 214 -27.06 -7.08 -4.17
CA PRO A 214 -26.74 -7.12 -2.76
C PRO A 214 -27.52 -8.27 -2.13
N PRO A 215 -26.88 -9.10 -1.28
CA PRO A 215 -27.55 -10.23 -0.67
C PRO A 215 -28.82 -9.74 0.04
N PRO A 216 -29.94 -10.47 -0.07
CA PRO A 216 -31.18 -10.07 0.55
C PRO A 216 -30.95 -9.85 2.05
N PRO A 217 -31.57 -8.81 2.65
CA PRO A 217 -31.41 -8.56 4.08
C PRO A 217 -31.87 -9.80 4.87
N PRO A 218 -31.19 -10.10 6.00
CA PRO A 218 -31.62 -11.20 6.85
C PRO A 218 -33.07 -10.99 7.30
N PRO A 219 -33.87 -12.06 7.45
CA PRO A 219 -35.23 -11.94 7.93
C PRO A 219 -35.25 -11.26 9.30
N PRO A 220 -36.27 -10.43 9.59
CA PRO A 220 -36.38 -9.81 10.90
C PRO A 220 -36.47 -10.89 11.99
N PRO A 221 -35.92 -10.63 13.19
CA PRO A 221 -36.08 -11.54 14.31
C PRO A 221 -37.58 -11.76 14.58
N PRO A 222 -37.98 -12.98 15.02
CA PRO A 222 -39.37 -13.26 15.34
C PRO A 222 -39.90 -12.24 16.36
N ALA A 223 -41.13 -11.78 16.15
CA ALA A 223 -41.77 -10.88 17.09
C ALA A 223 -41.97 -11.61 18.42
N TYR A 224 -41.77 -10.90 19.53
CA TYR A 224 -41.99 -11.45 20.89
C TYR A 224 -43.41 -11.97 21.11
N SER A 225 -44.37 -11.59 20.25
CA SER A 225 -45.75 -12.08 20.25
C SER A 225 -45.89 -13.54 19.81
N ASP A 226 -44.91 -14.10 19.11
CA ASP A 226 -44.99 -15.44 18.51
C ASP A 226 -44.38 -16.51 19.43
N VAL A 227 -43.90 -16.13 20.62
CA VAL A 227 -43.22 -16.99 21.60
C VAL A 227 -44.01 -17.13 22.92
N VAL A 228 -45.30 -16.78 22.91
CA VAL A 228 -46.20 -16.93 24.09
C VAL A 228 -47.43 -17.75 23.72
#